data_AF-A0A2V2ULE9-F1
#
_entry.id   AF-A0A2V2ULE9-F1
#
_cell.length_a   1.000
_cell.length_b   1.000
_cell.length_c   1.000
_cell.angle_alpha   90.00
_cell.angle_beta   90.00
_cell.angle_gamma   90.00
#
_symmetry.space_group_name_H-M   'P 1'
#
loop_
_entity.id
_entity.type
_entity.pdbx_description
1 polymer ?
#
loop_
_entity_poly.entity_id
_entity_poly.type
_entity_poly.pdbx_seq_one_letter_code
_entity_poly.pdbx_strand_id
1 'polypeptide(L)'
;MEITAILTDMANGNVAPEVAHRLRATNLTVLRKPNKKFRPIGAECVWAKAISLMAVDAVMPALKTCFKNLQYGVGNNIELAIEKVRQDFHIKGSVAMLDGRNAYNAISRTAILSAVYGNTTWSPLWRVTRLLLGTEGLVGFYEKGQLVHSWTSTRGVRQGMVLGPVLFSIGTIATLRQLESSFPNASFTAYLDDVTVAAPPGMLGQVCEATSRAMRALGIETNEDKTEVLHTDGPVDMPAEYIRPFARVLGAGIANDPESELITRFVQRKAEETDRLFRAIVELPFAKHTQWRLLSVSAAATRDVPPADACPSAHESSGGVVRRPRHRRTGRHHGRTRDEARTRHCGPPSAPRRVRSPTAKGDCGVCLRVSRREGEAARPYRRIGCKAPERPLRNPAGS
;
A
#
# COMPACT_ATOMS: atom_id res chain seq x y z
N MET A 1 -14.08 -26.85 -7.02
CA MET A 1 -15.41 -26.22 -7.14
C MET A 1 -15.95 -25.80 -5.77
N GLU A 2 -15.93 -26.67 -4.76
CA GLU A 2 -16.45 -26.40 -3.40
C GLU A 2 -15.98 -25.08 -2.77
N ILE A 3 -14.66 -24.83 -2.69
CA ILE A 3 -14.11 -23.58 -2.13
C ILE A 3 -14.63 -22.35 -2.89
N THR A 4 -14.76 -22.43 -4.21
CA THR A 4 -15.28 -21.33 -5.04
C THR A 4 -16.74 -21.04 -4.72
N ALA A 5 -17.57 -22.08 -4.53
CA ALA A 5 -18.96 -21.93 -4.10
C ALA A 5 -19.05 -21.28 -2.71
N ILE A 6 -18.31 -21.79 -1.72
CA ILE A 6 -18.27 -21.23 -0.36
C ILE A 6 -17.86 -19.75 -0.37
N LEU A 7 -16.81 -19.39 -1.11
CA LEU A 7 -16.39 -18.00 -1.24
C LEU A 7 -17.42 -17.12 -1.97
N THR A 8 -18.15 -17.68 -2.93
CA THR A 8 -19.23 -16.99 -3.64
C THR A 8 -20.41 -16.71 -2.71
N ASP A 9 -20.83 -17.69 -1.90
CA ASP A 9 -21.90 -17.51 -0.91
C ASP A 9 -21.50 -16.52 0.18
N MET A 10 -20.28 -16.64 0.73
CA MET A 10 -19.73 -15.67 1.67
C MET A 10 -19.64 -14.25 1.08
N ALA A 11 -19.15 -14.09 -0.15
CA ALA A 11 -19.06 -12.77 -0.80
C ALA A 11 -20.45 -12.16 -1.07
N ASN A 12 -21.46 -13.01 -1.31
CA ASN A 12 -22.85 -12.59 -1.46
C ASN A 12 -23.57 -12.32 -0.13
N GLY A 13 -22.98 -12.66 1.02
CA GLY A 13 -23.65 -12.60 2.32
C GLY A 13 -24.65 -13.73 2.56
N ASN A 14 -24.65 -14.77 1.71
CA ASN A 14 -25.48 -15.96 1.81
C ASN A 14 -24.90 -16.93 2.86
N VAL A 15 -24.84 -16.50 4.12
CA VAL A 15 -24.24 -17.27 5.22
C VAL A 15 -25.14 -17.31 6.44
N ALA A 16 -25.09 -18.42 7.17
CA ALA A 16 -25.77 -18.56 8.45
C ALA A 16 -25.29 -17.49 9.46
N PRO A 17 -26.14 -17.03 10.40
CA PRO A 17 -25.80 -15.97 11.36
C PRO A 17 -24.52 -16.25 12.17
N GLU A 18 -24.26 -17.50 12.51
CA GLU A 18 -23.10 -17.97 13.27
C GLU A 18 -21.81 -17.81 12.46
N VAL A 19 -21.87 -18.14 11.17
CA VAL A 19 -20.75 -17.92 10.22
C VAL A 19 -20.52 -16.42 10.05
N ALA A 20 -21.58 -15.63 9.87
CA ALA A 20 -21.50 -14.18 9.76
C ALA A 20 -20.85 -13.55 11.01
N HIS A 21 -21.22 -14.01 12.21
CA HIS A 21 -20.60 -13.61 13.47
C HIS A 21 -19.11 -13.96 13.51
N ARG A 22 -18.71 -15.17 13.09
CA ARG A 22 -17.29 -15.58 13.04
C ARG A 22 -16.47 -14.84 11.98
N LEU A 23 -17.07 -14.43 10.87
CA LEU A 23 -16.41 -13.57 9.86
C LEU A 23 -16.20 -12.13 10.36
N ARG A 24 -17.11 -11.63 11.21
CA ARG A 24 -16.95 -10.34 11.91
C ARG A 24 -16.06 -10.41 13.16
N ALA A 25 -15.83 -11.57 13.73
CA ALA A 25 -14.92 -11.73 14.86
C ALA A 25 -13.45 -11.50 14.46
N THR A 26 -12.64 -10.97 15.38
CA THR A 26 -11.20 -10.80 15.19
C THR A 26 -10.43 -11.06 16.50
N ASN A 27 -9.19 -11.53 16.36
CA ASN A 27 -8.23 -11.64 17.46
C ASN A 27 -7.33 -10.39 17.45
N LEU A 28 -7.25 -9.72 18.59
CA LEU A 28 -6.55 -8.45 18.77
C LEU A 28 -5.06 -8.66 19.09
N THR A 29 -4.20 -8.40 18.10
CA THR A 29 -2.75 -8.31 18.32
C THR A 29 -2.39 -6.88 18.71
N VAL A 30 -1.82 -6.69 19.91
CA VAL A 30 -1.40 -5.37 20.40
C VAL A 30 0.09 -5.16 20.12
N LEU A 31 0.41 -4.25 19.21
CA LEU A 31 1.81 -3.88 18.91
C LEU A 31 2.23 -2.65 19.73
N ARG A 32 3.41 -2.68 20.34
CA ARG A 32 3.98 -1.54 21.06
C ARG A 32 4.71 -0.61 20.10
N LYS A 33 4.40 0.70 20.12
CA LYS A 33 5.13 1.73 19.35
C LYS A 33 6.37 2.21 20.14
N PRO A 34 7.41 2.75 19.48
CA PRO A 34 8.58 3.32 20.16
C PRO A 34 8.24 4.40 21.19
N ASN A 35 7.21 5.22 20.92
CA ASN A 35 6.72 6.27 21.82
C ASN A 35 5.84 5.76 22.98
N LYS A 36 6.02 4.49 23.39
CA LYS A 36 5.27 3.78 24.44
C LYS A 36 3.74 3.65 24.21
N LYS A 37 3.14 4.30 23.20
CA LYS A 37 1.73 4.13 22.81
C LYS A 37 1.54 2.74 22.15
N PHE A 38 0.31 2.24 22.11
CA PHE A 38 -0.02 0.95 21.48
C PHE A 38 -0.63 1.12 20.07
N ARG A 39 -0.61 0.06 19.27
CA ARG A 39 -1.35 -0.09 18.00
C ARG A 39 -2.15 -1.40 18.05
N PRO A 40 -3.49 -1.35 18.22
CA PRO A 40 -4.34 -2.53 18.12
C PRO A 40 -4.47 -2.96 16.65
N ILE A 41 -4.16 -4.22 16.35
CA ILE A 41 -4.37 -4.85 15.04
C ILE A 41 -5.46 -5.92 15.19
N GLY A 42 -6.64 -5.65 14.63
CA GLY A 42 -7.74 -6.61 14.52
C GLY A 42 -7.71 -7.25 13.13
N ALA A 43 -6.82 -8.22 12.93
CA ALA A 43 -6.67 -8.89 11.65
C ALA A 43 -7.86 -9.80 11.35
N GLU A 44 -8.29 -9.82 10.09
CA GLU A 44 -9.39 -10.67 9.65
C GLU A 44 -8.98 -12.14 9.48
N CYS A 45 -9.95 -13.04 9.63
CA CYS A 45 -9.78 -14.46 9.30
C CYS A 45 -9.58 -14.65 7.78
N VAL A 46 -9.01 -15.80 7.39
CA VAL A 46 -8.67 -16.08 5.98
C VAL A 46 -9.87 -15.97 5.03
N TRP A 47 -11.06 -16.36 5.48
CA TRP A 47 -12.30 -16.30 4.71
C TRP A 47 -12.76 -14.86 4.44
N ALA A 48 -12.79 -14.03 5.48
CA ALA A 48 -13.13 -12.61 5.35
C ALA A 48 -12.11 -11.87 4.48
N LYS A 49 -10.81 -12.21 4.57
CA LYS A 49 -9.77 -11.70 3.67
C LYS A 49 -10.00 -12.10 2.22
N ALA A 50 -10.31 -13.37 1.94
CA ALA A 50 -10.52 -13.87 0.59
C ALA A 50 -11.69 -13.15 -0.12
N ILE A 51 -12.87 -13.08 0.52
CA ILE A 51 -14.02 -12.39 -0.08
C ILE A 51 -13.80 -10.87 -0.20
N SER A 52 -13.02 -10.28 0.70
CA SER A 52 -12.64 -8.87 0.63
C SER A 52 -11.71 -8.61 -0.55
N LEU A 53 -10.70 -9.45 -0.78
CA LEU A 53 -9.80 -9.34 -1.93
C LEU A 53 -10.56 -9.47 -3.26
N MET A 54 -11.49 -10.43 -3.36
CA MET A 54 -12.37 -10.58 -4.53
C MET A 54 -13.20 -9.32 -4.79
N ALA A 55 -13.77 -8.71 -3.74
CA ALA A 55 -14.58 -7.50 -3.87
C ALA A 55 -13.74 -6.27 -4.23
N VAL A 56 -12.50 -6.16 -3.71
CA VAL A 56 -11.56 -5.08 -4.03
C VAL A 56 -11.07 -5.15 -5.47
N ASP A 57 -10.73 -6.35 -5.95
CA ASP A 57 -10.30 -6.58 -7.34
C ASP A 57 -11.37 -6.08 -8.34
N ALA A 58 -12.63 -6.46 -8.09
CA ALA A 58 -13.78 -6.06 -8.90
C ALA A 58 -14.02 -4.53 -8.98
N VAL A 59 -13.59 -3.75 -7.98
CA VAL A 59 -13.71 -2.27 -8.00
C VAL A 59 -12.39 -1.54 -8.26
N MET A 60 -11.25 -2.23 -8.37
CA MET A 60 -9.93 -1.60 -8.52
C MET A 60 -9.85 -0.58 -9.67
N PRO A 61 -10.43 -0.82 -10.87
CA PRO A 61 -10.44 0.19 -11.94
C PRO A 61 -11.23 1.46 -11.57
N ALA A 62 -12.35 1.29 -10.84
CA ALA A 62 -13.18 2.40 -10.37
C ALA A 62 -12.49 3.18 -9.24
N LEU A 63 -11.80 2.50 -8.32
CA LEU A 63 -11.01 3.15 -7.26
C LEU A 63 -9.93 4.06 -7.89
N LYS A 64 -9.16 3.56 -8.86
CA LYS A 64 -8.14 4.36 -9.58
C LYS A 64 -8.74 5.61 -10.23
N THR A 65 -9.90 5.48 -10.87
CA THR A 65 -10.61 6.61 -11.50
C THR A 65 -11.14 7.61 -10.47
N CYS A 66 -11.80 7.14 -9.40
CA CYS A 66 -12.43 8.01 -8.40
C CYS A 66 -11.43 8.67 -7.45
N PHE A 67 -10.29 8.05 -7.19
CA PHE A 67 -9.28 8.58 -6.27
C PHE A 67 -8.17 9.37 -6.98
N LYS A 68 -8.15 9.38 -8.32
CA LYS A 68 -7.19 10.13 -9.14
C LYS A 68 -7.00 11.56 -8.63
N ASN A 69 -5.73 11.97 -8.53
CA ASN A 69 -5.26 13.29 -8.13
C ASN A 69 -5.58 13.76 -6.70
N LEU A 70 -6.29 12.96 -5.88
CA LEU A 70 -6.76 13.39 -4.56
C LEU A 70 -6.51 12.37 -3.44
N GLN A 71 -6.64 11.07 -3.71
CA GLN A 71 -6.43 10.01 -2.72
C GLN A 71 -5.47 8.95 -3.27
N TYR A 72 -4.33 8.80 -2.60
CA TYR A 72 -3.20 8.02 -3.09
C TYR A 72 -2.98 6.71 -2.32
N GLY A 73 -3.64 6.55 -1.17
CA GLY A 73 -3.48 5.38 -0.29
C GLY A 73 -4.09 4.07 -0.78
N VAL A 74 -4.87 4.09 -1.87
CA VAL A 74 -5.55 2.91 -2.43
C VAL A 74 -5.49 2.95 -3.95
N GLY A 75 -4.88 1.93 -4.56
CA GLY A 75 -4.81 1.75 -6.02
C GLY A 75 -3.90 2.74 -6.78
N ASN A 76 -3.32 3.70 -6.07
CA ASN A 76 -2.44 4.75 -6.58
C ASN A 76 -1.04 4.64 -5.96
N ASN A 77 -0.12 5.49 -6.41
CA ASN A 77 1.31 5.44 -6.08
C ASN A 77 1.69 6.55 -5.07
N ILE A 78 2.59 6.27 -4.13
CA ILE A 78 2.96 7.19 -3.04
C ILE A 78 3.93 8.29 -3.49
N GLU A 79 4.82 7.98 -4.44
CA GLU A 79 5.75 8.93 -5.05
C GLU A 79 5.01 10.05 -5.78
N LEU A 80 3.94 9.74 -6.51
CA LEU A 80 3.06 10.73 -7.15
C LEU A 80 2.35 11.66 -6.13
N ALA A 81 2.06 11.15 -4.93
CA ALA A 81 1.50 11.98 -3.86
C ALA A 81 2.56 12.95 -3.31
N ILE A 82 3.79 12.48 -3.13
CA ILE A 82 4.92 13.30 -2.67
C ILE A 82 5.30 14.36 -3.71
N GLU A 83 5.32 14.00 -5.00
CA GLU A 83 5.54 14.92 -6.11
C GLU A 83 4.47 16.00 -6.16
N LYS A 84 3.18 15.61 -6.09
CA LYS A 84 2.06 16.56 -6.03
C LYS A 84 2.19 17.51 -4.84
N VAL A 85 2.49 17.02 -3.63
CA VAL A 85 2.67 17.88 -2.45
C VAL A 85 3.82 18.86 -2.63
N ARG A 86 4.97 18.45 -3.20
CA ARG A 86 6.10 19.35 -3.47
C ARG A 86 5.73 20.42 -4.49
N GLN A 87 5.06 20.04 -5.58
CA GLN A 87 4.60 20.98 -6.61
C GLN A 87 3.57 21.96 -6.04
N ASP A 88 2.56 21.47 -5.32
CA ASP A 88 1.55 22.30 -4.66
C ASP A 88 2.21 23.24 -3.65
N PHE A 89 3.14 22.77 -2.82
CA PHE A 89 3.85 23.63 -1.87
C PHE A 89 4.62 24.76 -2.57
N HIS A 90 5.36 24.44 -3.64
CA HIS A 90 6.08 25.43 -4.44
C HIS A 90 5.16 26.46 -5.11
N ILE A 91 4.00 26.05 -5.62
CA ILE A 91 3.04 26.94 -6.29
C ILE A 91 2.23 27.79 -5.29
N LYS A 92 1.85 27.20 -4.14
CA LYS A 92 0.94 27.83 -3.17
C LYS A 92 1.67 28.62 -2.08
N GLY A 93 2.94 28.31 -1.83
CA GLY A 93 3.77 28.98 -0.83
C GLY A 93 3.53 28.56 0.62
N SER A 94 2.52 27.73 0.92
CA SER A 94 2.40 27.07 2.21
C SER A 94 1.69 25.72 2.13
N VAL A 95 2.02 24.82 3.06
CA VAL A 95 1.43 23.48 3.16
C VAL A 95 1.31 23.05 4.63
N ALA A 96 0.19 22.43 4.98
CA ALA A 96 -0.07 21.80 6.27
C ALA A 96 -0.29 20.30 6.11
N MET A 97 0.29 19.51 7.01
CA MET A 97 0.05 18.07 7.11
C MET A 97 -0.85 17.79 8.32
N LEU A 98 -2.05 17.29 8.06
CA LEU A 98 -3.08 16.99 9.05
C LEU A 98 -3.17 15.48 9.26
N ASP A 99 -2.96 15.02 10.49
CA ASP A 99 -3.07 13.63 10.91
C ASP A 99 -4.39 13.39 11.64
N GLY A 100 -5.13 12.33 11.28
CA GLY A 100 -6.37 11.96 11.96
C GLY A 100 -6.11 11.12 13.23
N ARG A 101 -6.54 11.60 14.41
CA ARG A 101 -6.40 10.89 15.68
C ARG A 101 -7.16 9.57 15.64
N ASN A 102 -6.42 8.46 15.50
CA ASN A 102 -6.97 7.10 15.47
C ASN A 102 -8.01 6.89 14.33
N ALA A 103 -7.84 7.60 13.21
CA ALA A 103 -8.85 7.80 12.17
C ALA A 103 -9.59 6.53 11.73
N TYR A 104 -8.86 5.45 11.47
CA TYR A 104 -9.41 4.14 11.09
C TYR A 104 -10.49 3.64 12.08
N ASN A 105 -10.24 3.72 13.39
CA ASN A 105 -11.19 3.27 14.40
C ASN A 105 -12.24 4.35 14.73
N ALA A 106 -11.96 5.62 14.41
CA ALA A 106 -12.78 6.78 14.76
C ALA A 106 -13.88 7.10 13.72
N ILE A 107 -13.62 6.85 12.42
CA ILE A 107 -14.55 7.16 11.33
C ILE A 107 -15.94 6.51 11.55
N SER A 108 -16.98 7.28 11.24
CA SER A 108 -18.37 6.85 11.35
C SER A 108 -18.68 5.73 10.35
N ARG A 109 -19.19 4.60 10.85
CA ARG A 109 -19.70 3.54 9.97
C ARG A 109 -20.88 3.99 9.16
N THR A 110 -21.77 4.81 9.72
CA THR A 110 -22.88 5.39 8.98
C THR A 110 -22.37 6.19 7.78
N ALA A 111 -21.34 7.03 7.96
CA ALA A 111 -20.74 7.77 6.85
C ALA A 111 -20.14 6.85 5.77
N ILE A 112 -19.39 5.81 6.16
CA ILE A 112 -18.87 4.80 5.24
C ILE A 112 -20.00 4.11 4.47
N LEU A 113 -21.02 3.60 5.17
CA LEU A 113 -22.12 2.86 4.56
C LEU A 113 -22.95 3.76 3.64
N SER A 114 -23.22 5.01 4.03
CA SER A 114 -23.87 6.00 3.16
C SER A 114 -23.05 6.30 1.91
N ALA A 115 -21.73 6.47 2.01
CA ALA A 115 -20.87 6.71 0.86
C ALA A 115 -20.76 5.49 -0.08
N VAL A 116 -20.72 4.28 0.47
CA VAL A 116 -20.67 3.01 -0.29
C VAL A 116 -22.00 2.73 -0.98
N TYR A 117 -23.14 2.82 -0.28
CA TYR A 117 -24.46 2.52 -0.84
C TYR A 117 -25.03 3.67 -1.69
N GLY A 118 -24.60 4.91 -1.47
CA GLY A 118 -25.02 6.08 -2.24
C GLY A 118 -24.47 6.14 -3.66
N ASN A 119 -23.59 5.22 -4.07
CA ASN A 119 -23.04 5.15 -5.42
C ASN A 119 -22.96 3.70 -5.94
N THR A 120 -23.64 3.45 -7.06
CA THR A 120 -23.72 2.12 -7.72
C THR A 120 -22.38 1.62 -8.26
N THR A 121 -21.39 2.51 -8.49
CA THR A 121 -20.00 2.14 -8.79
C THR A 121 -19.40 1.22 -7.72
N TRP A 122 -19.83 1.33 -6.45
CA TRP A 122 -19.35 0.49 -5.35
C TRP A 122 -20.20 -0.77 -5.13
N SER A 123 -21.15 -1.08 -6.02
CA SER A 123 -22.04 -2.24 -5.86
C SER A 123 -21.36 -3.60 -5.65
N PRO A 124 -20.17 -3.91 -6.20
CA PRO A 124 -19.46 -5.15 -5.86
C PRO A 124 -19.01 -5.23 -4.38
N LEU A 125 -18.81 -4.08 -3.71
CA LEU A 125 -18.48 -4.04 -2.28
C LEU A 125 -19.69 -4.23 -1.36
N TRP A 126 -20.91 -3.99 -1.83
CA TRP A 126 -22.09 -3.78 -0.98
C TRP A 126 -22.39 -4.95 -0.03
N ARG A 127 -22.35 -6.18 -0.56
CA ARG A 127 -22.69 -7.41 0.18
C ARG A 127 -21.63 -7.76 1.22
N VAL A 128 -20.35 -7.72 0.83
CA VAL A 128 -19.21 -7.95 1.75
C VAL A 128 -19.14 -6.86 2.83
N THR A 129 -19.37 -5.59 2.47
CA THR A 129 -19.41 -4.47 3.41
C THR A 129 -20.55 -4.62 4.41
N ARG A 130 -21.75 -5.03 3.96
CA ARG A 130 -22.88 -5.36 4.86
C ARG A 130 -22.51 -6.47 5.83
N LEU A 131 -21.93 -7.56 5.31
CA LEU A 131 -21.56 -8.74 6.10
C LEU A 131 -20.51 -8.43 7.18
N LEU A 132 -19.48 -7.66 6.84
CA LEU A 132 -18.32 -7.41 7.70
C LEU A 132 -18.42 -6.15 8.56
N LEU A 133 -19.20 -5.14 8.15
CA LEU A 133 -19.27 -3.82 8.79
C LEU A 133 -20.69 -3.34 9.14
N GLY A 134 -21.72 -3.88 8.47
CA GLY A 134 -23.14 -3.50 8.67
C GLY A 134 -23.78 -4.05 9.95
N THR A 135 -23.03 -4.79 10.76
CA THR A 135 -23.39 -5.25 12.10
C THR A 135 -22.15 -5.20 12.97
N GLU A 136 -22.31 -5.07 14.28
CA GLU A 136 -21.19 -5.15 15.21
C GLU A 136 -20.47 -6.50 15.16
N GLY A 137 -19.18 -6.47 15.54
CA GLY A 137 -18.28 -7.61 15.51
C GLY A 137 -17.44 -7.72 16.77
N LEU A 138 -17.16 -8.95 17.20
CA LEU A 138 -16.36 -9.24 18.38
C LEU A 138 -14.88 -8.93 18.14
N VAL A 139 -14.25 -8.16 19.02
CA VAL A 139 -12.79 -7.99 19.08
C VAL A 139 -12.31 -8.68 20.35
N GLY A 140 -11.79 -9.89 20.23
CA GLY A 140 -11.30 -10.66 21.38
C GLY A 140 -9.80 -10.49 21.57
N PHE A 141 -9.36 -10.31 22.82
CA PHE A 141 -7.97 -10.42 23.23
C PHE A 141 -7.78 -11.79 23.89
N TYR A 142 -6.82 -12.56 23.37
CA TYR A 142 -6.60 -13.95 23.76
C TYR A 142 -5.21 -14.17 24.34
N GLU A 143 -5.13 -14.88 25.47
CA GLU A 143 -3.89 -15.35 26.07
C GLU A 143 -3.92 -16.89 26.13
N LYS A 144 -2.85 -17.55 25.66
CA LYS A 144 -2.72 -19.03 25.64
C LYS A 144 -3.94 -19.75 25.03
N GLY A 145 -4.63 -19.10 24.09
CA GLY A 145 -5.83 -19.61 23.41
C GLY A 145 -7.16 -19.33 24.12
N GLN A 146 -7.15 -18.82 25.36
CA GLN A 146 -8.34 -18.43 26.10
C GLN A 146 -8.69 -16.97 25.86
N LEU A 147 -9.99 -16.65 25.78
CA LEU A 147 -10.48 -15.27 25.67
C LEU A 147 -10.34 -14.60 27.04
N VAL A 148 -9.45 -13.60 27.14
CA VAL A 148 -9.20 -12.86 28.38
C VAL A 148 -10.06 -11.61 28.48
N HIS A 149 -10.28 -10.92 27.35
CA HIS A 149 -11.11 -9.73 27.29
C HIS A 149 -11.76 -9.61 25.90
N SER A 150 -12.89 -8.92 25.80
CA SER A 150 -13.47 -8.57 24.49
C SER A 150 -14.08 -7.18 24.44
N TRP A 151 -14.08 -6.59 23.25
CA TRP A 151 -14.82 -5.37 22.92
C TRP A 151 -15.78 -5.61 21.76
N THR A 152 -16.85 -4.82 21.72
CA THR A 152 -17.77 -4.78 20.59
C THR A 152 -17.32 -3.70 19.61
N SER A 153 -17.00 -4.09 18.38
CA SER A 153 -16.60 -3.17 17.33
C SER A 153 -17.86 -2.57 16.67
N THR A 154 -18.22 -1.36 17.09
CA THR A 154 -19.41 -0.61 16.63
C THR A 154 -19.09 0.56 15.69
N ARG A 155 -17.85 1.07 15.71
CA ARG A 155 -17.36 2.22 14.92
C ARG A 155 -16.13 1.84 14.09
N GLY A 156 -15.81 2.65 13.09
CA GLY A 156 -14.59 2.55 12.30
C GLY A 156 -14.46 1.30 11.42
N VAL A 157 -13.32 1.24 10.75
CA VAL A 157 -12.74 0.09 10.09
C VAL A 157 -11.54 -0.42 10.90
N ARG A 158 -11.42 -1.74 11.04
CA ARG A 158 -10.40 -2.35 11.91
C ARG A 158 -9.02 -2.28 11.25
N GLN A 159 -7.99 -1.92 12.00
CA GLN A 159 -6.61 -1.99 11.49
C GLN A 159 -6.24 -3.47 11.25
N GLY A 160 -5.93 -3.84 10.01
CA GLY A 160 -5.77 -5.24 9.58
C GLY A 160 -6.97 -5.84 8.83
N MET A 161 -8.04 -5.04 8.60
CA MET A 161 -9.13 -5.34 7.67
C MET A 161 -8.70 -5.07 6.22
N VAL A 162 -8.97 -6.00 5.30
CA VAL A 162 -8.61 -5.85 3.88
C VAL A 162 -9.40 -4.73 3.22
N LEU A 163 -10.71 -4.66 3.48
CA LEU A 163 -11.54 -3.53 3.01
C LEU A 163 -11.25 -2.22 3.76
N GLY A 164 -10.48 -2.23 4.84
CA GLY A 164 -10.32 -1.07 5.73
C GLY A 164 -9.85 0.19 5.01
N PRO A 165 -8.70 0.17 4.30
CA PRO A 165 -8.23 1.29 3.49
C PRO A 165 -9.25 1.74 2.43
N VAL A 166 -9.87 0.80 1.73
CA VAL A 166 -10.84 1.08 0.65
C VAL A 166 -12.08 1.80 1.18
N LEU A 167 -12.68 1.26 2.24
CA LEU A 167 -13.87 1.82 2.87
C LEU A 167 -13.60 3.16 3.56
N PHE A 168 -12.41 3.32 4.16
CA PHE A 168 -11.96 4.61 4.70
C PHE A 168 -11.88 5.66 3.58
N SER A 169 -11.19 5.35 2.47
CA SER A 169 -11.06 6.25 1.33
C SER A 169 -12.40 6.56 0.64
N ILE A 170 -13.31 5.60 0.50
CA ILE A 170 -14.68 5.86 0.00
C ILE A 170 -15.44 6.77 0.97
N GLY A 171 -15.29 6.57 2.28
CA GLY A 171 -15.94 7.40 3.31
C GLY A 171 -15.46 8.86 3.35
N THR A 172 -14.21 9.14 2.92
CA THR A 172 -13.62 10.50 2.96
C THR A 172 -13.60 11.22 1.61
N ILE A 173 -13.59 10.50 0.47
CA ILE A 173 -13.36 11.11 -0.85
C ILE A 173 -14.39 12.19 -1.23
N ALA A 174 -15.67 12.01 -0.89
CA ALA A 174 -16.71 12.98 -1.20
C ALA A 174 -16.49 14.31 -0.45
N THR A 175 -16.13 14.22 0.84
CA THR A 175 -15.79 15.34 1.70
C THR A 175 -14.54 16.08 1.21
N LEU A 176 -13.49 15.35 0.81
CA LEU A 176 -12.28 15.94 0.24
C LEU A 176 -12.55 16.69 -1.08
N ARG A 177 -13.37 16.14 -1.98
CA ARG A 177 -13.80 16.81 -3.22
C ARG A 177 -14.65 18.06 -2.97
N GLN A 178 -15.50 18.02 -1.94
CA GLN A 178 -16.29 19.19 -1.53
C GLN A 178 -15.39 20.32 -1.02
N LEU A 179 -14.34 20.00 -0.25
CA LEU A 179 -13.33 20.96 0.18
C LEU A 179 -12.56 21.55 -1.01
N GLU A 180 -12.09 20.71 -1.94
CA GLU A 180 -11.43 21.13 -3.19
C GLU A 180 -12.33 22.08 -4.01
N SER A 181 -13.62 21.78 -4.12
CA SER A 181 -14.60 22.63 -4.81
C SER A 181 -14.90 23.94 -4.08
N SER A 182 -14.79 23.96 -2.74
CA SER A 182 -15.06 25.14 -1.91
C SER A 182 -13.86 26.10 -1.82
N PHE A 183 -12.65 25.57 -2.03
CA PHE A 183 -11.40 26.32 -1.95
C PHE A 183 -10.58 26.15 -3.24
N PRO A 184 -10.96 26.79 -4.37
CA PRO A 184 -10.28 26.64 -5.66
C PRO A 184 -8.81 27.12 -5.65
N ASN A 185 -8.44 27.95 -4.66
CA ASN A 185 -7.06 28.38 -4.45
C ASN A 185 -6.23 27.39 -3.60
N ALA A 186 -6.84 26.38 -2.98
CA ALA A 186 -6.15 25.33 -2.25
C ALA A 186 -5.98 24.06 -3.10
N SER A 187 -5.04 23.22 -2.72
CA SER A 187 -4.84 21.87 -3.24
C SER A 187 -4.91 20.86 -2.09
N PHE A 188 -5.51 19.70 -2.34
CA PHE A 188 -5.63 18.61 -1.36
C PHE A 188 -4.92 17.36 -1.87
N THR A 189 -4.16 16.71 -0.99
CA THR A 189 -3.53 15.40 -1.26
C THR A 189 -3.70 14.50 -0.04
N ALA A 190 -4.45 13.41 -0.17
CA ALA A 190 -4.64 12.43 0.90
C ALA A 190 -3.90 11.13 0.59
N TYR A 191 -3.31 10.53 1.62
CA TYR A 191 -2.83 9.15 1.62
C TYR A 191 -3.42 8.44 2.84
N LEU A 192 -4.55 7.75 2.63
CA LEU A 192 -5.38 7.21 3.71
C LEU A 192 -5.82 8.34 4.67
N ASP A 193 -5.39 8.28 5.93
CA ASP A 193 -5.66 9.24 7.01
C ASP A 193 -4.67 10.41 7.11
N ASP A 194 -3.54 10.38 6.39
CA ASP A 194 -2.65 11.54 6.23
C ASP A 194 -3.25 12.48 5.16
N VAL A 195 -3.68 13.69 5.53
CA VAL A 195 -4.21 14.69 4.60
C VAL A 195 -3.34 15.93 4.56
N THR A 196 -2.80 16.22 3.40
CA THR A 196 -1.98 17.40 3.13
C THR A 196 -2.82 18.46 2.43
N VAL A 197 -2.77 19.70 2.95
CA VAL A 197 -3.48 20.87 2.44
C VAL A 197 -2.44 21.91 2.04
N ALA A 198 -2.42 22.34 0.78
CA ALA A 198 -1.57 23.43 0.31
C ALA A 198 -2.42 24.63 -0.12
N ALA A 199 -2.04 25.83 0.32
CA ALA A 199 -2.80 27.07 0.08
C ALA A 199 -1.87 28.29 0.17
N PRO A 200 -2.32 29.47 -0.30
CA PRO A 200 -1.65 30.73 0.03
C PRO A 200 -1.50 30.90 1.56
N PRO A 201 -0.37 31.43 2.09
CA PRO A 201 -0.12 31.52 3.53
C PRO A 201 -1.25 32.18 4.35
N GLY A 202 -1.85 33.26 3.82
CA GLY A 202 -2.97 33.97 4.44
C GLY A 202 -4.34 33.28 4.33
N MET A 203 -4.42 32.09 3.71
CA MET A 203 -5.63 31.26 3.65
C MET A 203 -5.47 29.91 4.38
N LEU A 204 -4.24 29.49 4.72
CA LEU A 204 -3.97 28.13 5.18
C LEU A 204 -4.76 27.77 6.44
N GLY A 205 -4.85 28.67 7.41
CA GLY A 205 -5.65 28.50 8.64
C GLY A 205 -7.11 28.19 8.35
N GLN A 206 -7.77 29.04 7.57
CA GLN A 206 -9.17 28.87 7.17
C GLN A 206 -9.43 27.52 6.48
N VAL A 207 -8.53 27.09 5.58
CA VAL A 207 -8.68 25.81 4.86
C VAL A 207 -8.43 24.63 5.79
N CYS A 208 -7.44 24.70 6.68
CA CYS A 208 -7.17 23.66 7.69
C CYS A 208 -8.32 23.52 8.69
N GLU A 209 -8.90 24.63 9.13
CA GLU A 209 -10.05 24.64 10.04
C GLU A 209 -11.30 24.06 9.36
N ALA A 210 -11.57 24.43 8.10
CA ALA A 210 -12.63 23.83 7.31
C ALA A 210 -12.44 22.32 7.10
N THR A 211 -11.21 21.89 6.82
CA THR A 211 -10.83 20.47 6.70
C THR A 211 -11.04 19.72 8.00
N SER A 212 -10.62 20.29 9.14
CA SER A 212 -10.81 19.72 10.47
C SER A 212 -12.29 19.60 10.86
N ARG A 213 -13.12 20.61 10.55
CA ARG A 213 -14.59 20.54 10.74
C ARG A 213 -15.21 19.43 9.89
N ALA A 214 -14.82 19.35 8.62
CA ALA A 214 -15.35 18.37 7.68
C ALA A 214 -14.96 16.92 8.08
N MET A 215 -13.72 16.69 8.50
CA MET A 215 -13.28 15.40 9.04
C MET A 215 -13.95 15.05 10.38
N ARG A 216 -14.18 16.04 11.24
CA ARG A 216 -14.92 15.85 12.51
C ARG A 216 -16.35 15.40 12.27
N ALA A 217 -17.02 15.87 11.21
CA ALA A 217 -18.34 15.40 10.80
C ALA A 217 -18.33 13.90 10.38
N LEU A 218 -17.21 13.40 9.84
CA LEU A 218 -16.99 11.97 9.60
C LEU A 218 -16.59 11.19 10.87
N GLY A 219 -16.44 11.85 12.02
CA GLY A 219 -16.00 11.25 13.28
C GLY A 219 -14.48 11.20 13.48
N ILE A 220 -13.70 11.88 12.63
CA ILE A 220 -12.23 11.91 12.70
C ILE A 220 -11.79 13.26 13.29
N GLU A 221 -11.15 13.23 14.46
CA GLU A 221 -10.55 14.42 15.07
C GLU A 221 -9.14 14.64 14.49
N THR A 222 -8.79 15.90 14.21
CA THR A 222 -7.41 16.29 13.88
C THR A 222 -6.50 16.09 15.09
N ASN A 223 -5.28 15.64 14.85
CA ASN A 223 -4.27 15.42 15.86
C ASN A 223 -3.26 16.59 15.89
N GLU A 224 -3.56 17.58 16.73
CA GLU A 224 -2.78 18.82 16.87
C GLU A 224 -1.29 18.55 17.18
N ASP A 225 -0.98 17.57 18.05
CA ASP A 225 0.39 17.09 18.36
C ASP A 225 1.25 16.73 17.13
N LYS A 226 0.62 16.41 15.99
CA LYS A 226 1.28 16.00 14.74
C LYS A 226 1.02 16.96 13.58
N THR A 227 0.32 18.06 13.82
CA THR A 227 0.09 19.05 12.77
C THR A 227 1.41 19.79 12.51
N GLU A 228 1.91 19.68 11.29
CA GLU A 228 3.14 20.33 10.84
C GLU A 228 2.81 21.28 9.67
N VAL A 229 3.48 22.43 9.60
CA VAL A 229 3.28 23.46 8.57
C VAL A 229 4.63 23.90 8.01
N LEU A 230 4.72 24.01 6.68
CA LEU A 230 5.83 24.64 5.96
C LEU A 230 5.31 25.88 5.19
N HIS A 231 6.14 26.91 5.01
CA HIS A 231 5.81 28.11 4.23
C HIS A 231 7.06 28.76 3.64
N THR A 232 6.96 29.34 2.45
CA THR A 232 8.08 29.94 1.69
C THR A 232 8.06 31.47 1.78
N ASP A 233 8.21 31.99 3.00
CA ASP A 233 8.09 33.41 3.38
C ASP A 233 6.67 34.00 3.34
N GLY A 234 6.51 35.10 4.09
CA GLY A 234 5.22 35.72 4.41
C GLY A 234 4.54 35.14 5.66
N PRO A 235 3.65 35.90 6.33
CA PRO A 235 2.92 35.42 7.50
C PRO A 235 1.94 34.31 7.12
N VAL A 236 2.00 33.19 7.83
CA VAL A 236 1.03 32.10 7.72
C VAL A 236 0.03 32.20 8.87
N ASP A 237 -1.26 32.07 8.56
CA ASP A 237 -2.33 32.08 9.56
C ASP A 237 -2.44 30.72 10.27
N MET A 238 -1.40 30.34 11.01
CA MET A 238 -1.31 29.07 11.75
C MET A 238 -0.52 29.28 13.06
N PRO A 239 -0.86 28.55 14.14
CA PRO A 239 -0.09 28.58 15.40
C PRO A 239 1.41 28.29 15.20
N ALA A 240 2.26 29.07 15.87
CA ALA A 240 3.71 28.99 15.74
C ALA A 240 4.24 27.61 16.14
N GLU A 241 3.58 26.89 17.06
CA GLU A 241 3.94 25.53 17.45
C GLU A 241 3.78 24.48 16.33
N TYR A 242 3.08 24.78 15.22
CA TYR A 242 2.97 23.88 14.06
C TYR A 242 4.03 24.17 12.98
N ILE A 243 4.61 25.36 12.95
CA ILE A 243 5.54 25.78 11.91
C ILE A 243 6.87 25.00 12.04
N ARG A 244 7.38 24.48 10.92
CA ARG A 244 8.65 23.75 10.82
C ARG A 244 9.48 24.27 9.65
N PRO A 245 10.83 24.20 9.71
CA PRO A 245 11.68 24.42 8.53
C PRO A 245 11.78 23.17 7.64
N PHE A 246 11.36 22.00 8.15
CA PHE A 246 11.41 20.70 7.51
C PHE A 246 10.29 19.82 8.05
N ALA A 247 9.65 19.03 7.19
CA ALA A 247 8.64 18.05 7.56
C ALA A 247 8.85 16.71 6.84
N ARG A 248 8.31 15.64 7.42
CA ARG A 248 8.41 14.28 6.86
C ARG A 248 7.07 13.83 6.25
N VAL A 249 6.83 14.22 5.01
CA VAL A 249 5.61 13.89 4.26
C VAL A 249 5.73 12.52 3.60
N LEU A 250 4.85 11.58 3.98
CA LEU A 250 4.71 10.25 3.38
C LEU A 250 6.02 9.42 3.29
N GLY A 251 6.99 9.72 4.17
CA GLY A 251 8.30 9.07 4.22
C GLY A 251 9.43 9.86 3.55
N ALA A 252 9.12 10.81 2.68
CA ALA A 252 10.07 11.76 2.10
C ALA A 252 10.32 12.96 3.03
N GLY A 253 11.46 13.63 2.81
CA GLY A 253 11.73 14.95 3.37
C GLY A 253 11.23 16.06 2.44
N ILE A 254 10.65 17.10 3.03
CA ILE A 254 10.29 18.36 2.38
C ILE A 254 10.73 19.50 3.30
N ALA A 255 11.33 20.55 2.73
CA ALA A 255 11.75 21.77 3.42
C ALA A 255 11.43 22.98 2.52
N ASN A 256 11.51 24.19 3.06
CA ASN A 256 11.27 25.44 2.32
C ASN A 256 12.23 25.60 1.12
N ASP A 257 13.49 25.21 1.32
CA ASP A 257 14.51 25.10 0.28
C ASP A 257 14.63 23.62 -0.19
N PRO A 258 14.42 23.31 -1.48
CA PRO A 258 14.60 21.97 -2.03
C PRO A 258 16.02 21.39 -1.86
N GLU A 259 17.05 22.25 -1.82
CA GLU A 259 18.46 21.87 -1.65
C GLU A 259 18.90 21.91 -0.17
N SER A 260 17.96 22.07 0.75
CA SER A 260 18.24 22.21 2.18
C SER A 260 19.04 21.04 2.74
N GLU A 261 20.10 21.35 3.48
CA GLU A 261 20.91 20.36 4.20
C GLU A 261 20.06 19.49 5.17
N LEU A 262 18.89 19.96 5.60
CA LEU A 262 17.93 19.19 6.39
C LEU A 262 17.40 17.96 5.63
N ILE A 263 17.15 18.10 4.32
CA ILE A 263 16.73 17.01 3.45
C ILE A 263 17.90 16.02 3.27
N THR A 264 19.10 16.52 2.96
CA THR A 264 20.32 15.70 2.81
C THR A 264 20.62 14.90 4.08
N ARG A 265 20.61 15.54 5.26
CA ARG A 265 20.78 14.87 6.58
C ARG A 265 19.64 13.91 6.93
N PHE A 266 18.43 14.13 6.41
CA PHE A 266 17.33 13.17 6.58
C PHE A 266 17.53 11.92 5.72
N VAL A 267 17.87 12.10 4.43
CA VAL A 267 18.13 11.00 3.49
C VAL A 267 19.34 10.18 3.95
N GLN A 268 20.44 10.84 4.37
CA GLN A 268 21.64 10.18 4.87
C GLN A 268 21.32 9.27 6.07
N ARG A 269 20.61 9.76 7.09
CA ARG A 269 20.18 8.95 8.25
C ARG A 269 19.28 7.77 7.87
N LYS A 270 18.51 7.90 6.79
CA LYS A 270 17.69 6.80 6.24
C LYS A 270 18.54 5.76 5.52
N ALA A 271 19.55 6.17 4.77
CA ALA A 271 20.51 5.26 4.14
C ALA A 271 21.32 4.49 5.20
N GLU A 272 21.82 5.19 6.22
CA GLU A 272 22.59 4.60 7.34
C GLU A 272 21.81 3.55 8.12
N GLU A 273 20.56 3.83 8.50
CA GLU A 273 19.71 2.85 9.19
C GLU A 273 19.38 1.65 8.27
N THR A 274 19.22 1.88 6.96
CA THR A 274 18.99 0.80 5.99
C THR A 274 20.22 -0.10 5.84
N ASP A 275 21.43 0.47 5.75
CA ASP A 275 22.68 -0.27 5.74
C ASP A 275 22.91 -1.04 7.06
N ARG A 276 22.63 -0.42 8.21
CA ARG A 276 22.67 -1.09 9.52
C ARG A 276 21.74 -2.32 9.56
N LEU A 277 20.53 -2.21 9.03
CA LEU A 277 19.58 -3.31 8.95
C LEU A 277 20.03 -4.41 7.97
N PHE A 278 20.61 -4.05 6.82
CA PHE A 278 21.16 -5.04 5.88
C PHE A 278 22.33 -5.82 6.47
N ARG A 279 23.27 -5.15 7.17
CA ARG A 279 24.36 -5.82 7.90
C ARG A 279 23.81 -6.79 8.95
N ALA A 280 22.85 -6.35 9.76
CA ALA A 280 22.20 -7.20 10.76
C ALA A 280 21.53 -8.44 10.15
N ILE A 281 20.87 -8.34 8.98
CA ILE A 281 20.26 -9.49 8.31
C ILE A 281 21.30 -10.52 7.84
N VAL A 282 22.48 -10.07 7.41
CA VAL A 282 23.60 -10.95 7.01
C VAL A 282 24.23 -11.66 8.22
N GLU A 283 24.20 -11.03 9.40
CA GLU A 283 24.70 -11.59 10.66
C GLU A 283 23.74 -12.58 11.33
N LEU A 284 22.44 -12.55 10.99
CA LEU A 284 21.46 -13.48 11.56
C LEU A 284 21.79 -14.94 11.20
N PRO A 285 21.68 -15.91 12.14
CA PRO A 285 22.05 -17.32 11.96
C PRO A 285 21.03 -18.12 11.14
N PHE A 286 20.50 -17.51 10.07
CA PHE A 286 19.64 -18.18 9.10
C PHE A 286 20.44 -18.77 7.95
N ALA A 287 19.89 -19.82 7.32
CA ALA A 287 20.44 -20.34 6.08
C ALA A 287 20.50 -19.23 5.00
N LYS A 288 21.57 -19.21 4.19
CA LYS A 288 21.81 -18.15 3.19
C LYS A 288 20.62 -17.87 2.27
N HIS A 289 19.83 -18.87 1.91
CA HIS A 289 18.63 -18.67 1.08
C HIS A 289 17.54 -17.85 1.79
N THR A 290 17.42 -17.98 3.11
CA THR A 290 16.49 -17.19 3.95
C THR A 290 17.02 -15.77 4.13
N GLN A 291 18.32 -15.60 4.38
CA GLN A 291 18.97 -14.28 4.39
C GLN A 291 18.73 -13.55 3.06
N TRP A 292 19.00 -14.20 1.91
CA TRP A 292 18.74 -13.63 0.59
C TRP A 292 17.26 -13.31 0.34
N ARG A 293 16.32 -14.14 0.79
CA ARG A 293 14.88 -13.83 0.70
C ARG A 293 14.48 -12.63 1.55
N LEU A 294 15.02 -12.51 2.77
CA LEU A 294 14.78 -11.36 3.63
C LEU A 294 15.33 -10.09 2.97
N LEU A 295 16.59 -10.11 2.50
CA LEU A 295 17.20 -8.99 1.78
C LEU A 295 16.41 -8.61 0.51
N SER A 296 16.01 -9.60 -0.31
CA SER A 296 15.27 -9.32 -1.55
C SER A 296 13.88 -8.76 -1.29
N VAL A 297 13.16 -9.24 -0.26
CA VAL A 297 11.85 -8.70 0.12
C VAL A 297 11.99 -7.31 0.73
N SER A 298 13.02 -7.06 1.56
CA SER A 298 13.31 -5.73 2.11
C SER A 298 13.67 -4.71 1.03
N ALA A 299 14.40 -5.12 -0.01
CA ALA A 299 14.77 -4.26 -1.14
C ALA A 299 13.71 -4.16 -2.25
N ALA A 300 12.67 -4.99 -2.24
CA ALA A 300 11.58 -4.94 -3.23
C ALA A 300 10.60 -3.78 -2.98
N ALA A 301 10.53 -3.27 -1.74
CA ALA A 301 9.62 -2.19 -1.36
C ALA A 301 9.93 -0.80 -1.98
N THR A 302 10.92 -0.72 -2.86
CA THR A 302 11.38 0.53 -3.52
C THR A 302 11.46 0.41 -5.06
N ARG A 303 10.82 -0.61 -5.66
CA ARG A 303 10.88 -0.86 -7.12
C ARG A 303 9.51 -1.12 -7.76
N ASP A 304 8.66 -0.10 -7.78
CA ASP A 304 7.53 0.04 -8.72
C ASP A 304 7.82 1.08 -9.82
N VAL A 305 9.10 1.24 -10.21
CA VAL A 305 9.51 2.00 -11.40
C VAL A 305 9.72 1.01 -12.56
N PRO A 306 9.03 1.16 -13.70
CA PRO A 306 9.29 0.35 -14.89
C PRO A 306 10.73 0.58 -15.38
N PRO A 307 11.46 -0.45 -15.82
CA PRO A 307 12.87 -0.33 -16.23
C PRO A 307 13.10 0.44 -17.54
N ALA A 308 12.10 1.17 -18.05
CA ALA A 308 12.19 1.95 -19.29
C ALA A 308 12.79 3.36 -19.09
N ASP A 309 12.57 3.98 -17.93
CA ASP A 309 12.85 5.41 -17.72
C ASP A 309 14.16 5.69 -16.93
N ALA A 310 14.98 4.67 -16.68
CA ALA A 310 16.16 4.74 -15.82
C ALA A 310 17.51 4.82 -16.58
N CYS A 311 17.53 5.42 -17.78
CA CYS A 311 18.75 5.67 -18.55
C CYS A 311 18.92 7.17 -18.84
N PRO A 312 19.79 7.90 -18.08
CA PRO A 312 20.20 9.23 -18.49
C PRO A 312 21.13 9.13 -19.71
N SER A 313 20.79 9.87 -20.78
CA SER A 313 21.62 9.98 -21.97
C SER A 313 22.89 10.77 -21.69
N ALA A 314 24.04 10.09 -21.62
CA ALA A 314 25.35 10.74 -21.60
C ALA A 314 25.77 11.20 -23.01
N HIS A 315 26.35 12.40 -23.10
CA HIS A 315 26.79 13.02 -24.35
C HIS A 315 28.06 12.39 -24.96
N GLU A 316 28.23 12.65 -26.26
CA GLU A 316 29.46 12.94 -27.04
C GLU A 316 30.82 12.89 -26.29
N SER A 317 31.93 12.41 -26.87
CA SER A 317 32.26 12.03 -28.26
C SER A 317 33.61 11.30 -28.35
N SER A 318 33.84 10.44 -29.35
CA SER A 318 35.17 10.26 -30.00
C SER A 318 35.13 9.33 -31.23
N GLY A 319 35.74 9.79 -32.33
CA GLY A 319 36.07 9.14 -33.61
C GLY A 319 35.80 7.65 -33.89
N GLY A 320 35.18 7.37 -35.05
CA GLY A 320 35.17 6.04 -35.67
C GLY A 320 34.21 5.91 -36.88
N VAL A 321 34.74 5.92 -38.11
CA VAL A 321 33.95 5.77 -39.35
C VAL A 321 33.71 4.29 -39.69
N VAL A 322 32.45 3.82 -39.67
CA VAL A 322 32.01 2.64 -40.45
C VAL A 322 30.57 2.83 -41.00
N ARG A 323 30.30 2.24 -42.17
CA ARG A 323 29.17 2.50 -43.08
C ARG A 323 27.80 1.99 -42.59
N ARG A 324 26.72 2.71 -42.93
CA ARG A 324 25.32 2.22 -42.90
C ARG A 324 24.94 1.50 -44.20
N PRO A 325 24.28 0.32 -44.15
CA PRO A 325 23.55 -0.23 -45.30
C PRO A 325 22.20 0.49 -45.50
N ARG A 326 21.79 0.65 -46.76
CA ARG A 326 20.45 1.16 -47.14
C ARG A 326 19.41 0.03 -47.04
N HIS A 327 18.17 0.36 -46.68
CA HIS A 327 17.01 -0.43 -47.10
C HIS A 327 15.95 0.43 -47.82
N ARG A 328 15.23 -0.22 -48.74
CA ARG A 328 14.48 0.39 -49.84
C ARG A 328 13.13 1.00 -49.44
N ARG A 329 12.73 2.03 -50.18
CA ARG A 329 11.32 2.44 -50.36
C ARG A 329 10.61 1.50 -51.34
N THR A 330 9.39 1.10 -51.00
CA THR A 330 8.17 1.00 -51.84
C THR A 330 6.98 1.13 -50.86
N GLY A 331 5.77 1.57 -51.21
CA GLY A 331 5.17 2.13 -52.44
C GLY A 331 3.69 2.45 -52.11
N ARG A 332 3.11 3.51 -52.69
CA ARG A 332 1.73 3.97 -52.39
C ARG A 332 0.66 3.02 -52.96
N HIS A 333 -0.57 3.01 -52.40
CA HIS A 333 -1.73 3.65 -53.05
C HIS A 333 -3.04 3.71 -52.20
N HIS A 334 -4.00 4.49 -52.70
CA HIS A 334 -5.22 5.03 -52.08
C HIS A 334 -6.35 4.03 -51.79
N GLY A 335 -7.37 4.46 -50.99
CA GLY A 335 -8.76 4.11 -51.33
C GLY A 335 -9.87 4.20 -50.25
N ARG A 336 -10.48 5.39 -50.10
CA ARG A 336 -11.93 5.65 -49.80
C ARG A 336 -12.80 4.67 -48.97
N THR A 337 -13.30 5.19 -47.84
CA THR A 337 -14.72 5.28 -47.40
C THR A 337 -15.77 4.23 -47.84
N ARG A 338 -16.49 3.63 -46.88
CA ARG A 338 -17.94 3.86 -46.66
C ARG A 338 -18.51 3.14 -45.42
N ASP A 339 -19.63 3.65 -44.92
CA ASP A 339 -20.55 3.01 -43.97
C ASP A 339 -21.17 1.71 -44.51
N GLU A 340 -21.63 0.82 -43.63
CA GLU A 340 -23.08 0.56 -43.47
C GLU A 340 -23.40 -0.36 -42.27
N ALA A 341 -24.67 -0.31 -41.81
CA ALA A 341 -25.18 -1.04 -40.65
C ALA A 341 -26.23 -2.09 -41.04
N ARG A 342 -26.43 -3.14 -40.21
CA ARG A 342 -27.66 -3.95 -39.97
C ARG A 342 -27.30 -5.20 -39.13
N THR A 343 -27.70 -5.35 -37.87
CA THR A 343 -29.01 -5.74 -37.26
C THR A 343 -29.42 -7.23 -37.35
N ARG A 344 -29.69 -7.82 -36.17
CA ARG A 344 -30.62 -8.97 -35.88
C ARG A 344 -30.14 -10.38 -36.33
N HIS A 345 -30.54 -11.53 -35.75
CA HIS A 345 -31.52 -11.89 -34.69
C HIS A 345 -31.06 -13.16 -33.89
N CYS A 346 -31.87 -13.57 -32.89
CA CYS A 346 -31.84 -14.76 -32.01
C CYS A 346 -31.59 -16.13 -32.73
N GLY A 347 -31.15 -17.24 -32.13
CA GLY A 347 -31.11 -17.72 -30.73
C GLY A 347 -30.35 -19.08 -30.57
N PRO A 348 -30.54 -19.86 -29.46
CA PRO A 348 -29.77 -21.08 -29.10
C PRO A 348 -30.49 -22.39 -29.50
N PRO A 349 -30.11 -23.63 -29.08
CA PRO A 349 -28.93 -24.12 -28.34
C PRO A 349 -28.20 -25.35 -28.99
N SER A 350 -26.96 -25.67 -28.58
CA SER A 350 -26.43 -27.05 -28.56
C SER A 350 -25.05 -27.17 -27.90
N ALA A 351 -24.84 -28.27 -27.17
CA ALA A 351 -23.55 -28.73 -26.64
C ALA A 351 -23.38 -30.22 -27.01
N PRO A 352 -22.24 -30.89 -26.75
CA PRO A 352 -20.89 -30.39 -26.41
C PRO A 352 -19.81 -30.85 -27.42
N ARG A 353 -18.64 -30.19 -27.46
CA ARG A 353 -17.43 -30.77 -28.09
C ARG A 353 -16.29 -30.89 -27.09
N ARG A 354 -15.88 -32.14 -26.82
CA ARG A 354 -14.57 -32.47 -26.22
C ARG A 354 -13.46 -32.17 -27.22
N VAL A 355 -12.39 -31.46 -26.84
CA VAL A 355 -11.01 -31.69 -27.33
C VAL A 355 -9.99 -31.21 -26.28
N ARG A 356 -9.16 -32.16 -25.80
CA ARG A 356 -7.76 -32.10 -25.31
C ARG A 356 -7.28 -30.98 -24.38
N SER A 357 -6.80 -31.42 -23.22
CA SER A 357 -5.76 -30.77 -22.39
C SER A 357 -4.39 -30.72 -23.09
N PRO A 358 -3.58 -29.68 -22.83
CA PRO A 358 -2.12 -29.75 -22.94
C PRO A 358 -1.45 -29.93 -21.57
N THR A 359 -0.30 -30.62 -21.59
CA THR A 359 0.54 -30.96 -20.44
C THR A 359 1.37 -29.80 -19.89
N ALA A 360 1.68 -29.82 -18.60
CA ALA A 360 2.71 -28.98 -17.99
C ALA A 360 4.14 -29.41 -18.39
N LYS A 361 5.00 -28.44 -18.74
CA LYS A 361 6.47 -28.41 -18.56
C LYS A 361 7.04 -27.13 -19.20
N GLY A 362 8.02 -26.48 -18.56
CA GLY A 362 8.73 -25.35 -19.18
C GLY A 362 9.28 -24.34 -18.16
N ASP A 363 10.36 -24.70 -17.46
CA ASP A 363 11.18 -23.71 -16.74
C ASP A 363 11.75 -22.66 -17.70
N CYS A 364 11.88 -21.42 -17.22
CA CYS A 364 12.81 -20.46 -17.82
C CYS A 364 13.44 -19.56 -16.73
N GLY A 365 14.17 -20.18 -15.81
CA GLY A 365 15.08 -19.46 -14.92
C GLY A 365 16.29 -18.95 -15.70
N VAL A 366 16.45 -17.64 -15.80
CA VAL A 366 17.62 -17.03 -16.47
C VAL A 366 18.84 -17.14 -15.55
N CYS A 367 19.72 -18.10 -15.85
CA CYS A 367 21.01 -18.24 -15.18
C CYS A 367 21.97 -17.11 -15.55
N LEU A 368 22.24 -16.21 -14.61
CA LEU A 368 23.39 -15.30 -14.66
C LEU A 368 24.70 -16.11 -14.54
N ARG A 369 25.36 -16.37 -15.68
CA ARG A 369 26.74 -16.86 -15.71
C ARG A 369 27.69 -15.78 -15.19
N VAL A 370 28.28 -15.99 -14.02
CA VAL A 370 29.49 -15.26 -13.59
C VAL A 370 30.71 -16.08 -14.00
N SER A 371 31.36 -15.68 -15.10
CA SER A 371 32.65 -16.25 -15.49
C SER A 371 33.74 -15.78 -14.53
N ARG A 372 34.21 -16.66 -13.64
CA ARG A 372 35.39 -16.40 -12.82
C ARG A 372 36.63 -16.89 -13.59
N ARG A 373 37.58 -15.99 -13.88
CA ARG A 373 38.90 -16.40 -14.40
C ARG A 373 39.64 -17.17 -13.32
N GLU A 374 40.22 -18.32 -13.69
CA GLU A 374 41.10 -19.10 -12.82
C GLU A 374 42.51 -18.49 -12.80
N GLY A 375 43.17 -18.61 -11.64
CA GLY A 375 44.56 -18.26 -11.42
C GLY A 375 45.03 -18.90 -10.12
N GLU A 376 46.10 -19.70 -10.22
CA GLU A 376 46.96 -20.21 -9.13
C GLU A 376 46.40 -21.33 -8.20
N ALA A 377 46.53 -22.56 -8.71
CA ALA A 377 47.38 -23.61 -8.15
C ALA A 377 47.21 -24.10 -6.68
N ALA A 378 46.30 -25.06 -6.52
CA ALA A 378 46.53 -26.41 -5.94
C ALA A 378 47.45 -26.64 -4.70
N ARG A 379 46.89 -27.35 -3.69
CA ARG A 379 47.44 -28.63 -3.18
C ARG A 379 46.35 -29.49 -2.49
N PRO A 380 46.45 -30.84 -2.45
CA PRO A 380 45.28 -31.69 -2.13
C PRO A 380 45.38 -32.54 -0.84
N TYR A 381 44.19 -32.98 -0.39
CA TYR A 381 43.90 -34.19 0.43
C TYR A 381 44.45 -34.32 1.87
N ARG A 382 43.52 -34.50 2.83
CA ARG A 382 43.49 -35.66 3.74
C ARG A 382 42.09 -35.91 4.32
N ARG A 383 41.57 -37.13 4.13
CA ARG A 383 40.46 -37.69 4.94
C ARG A 383 41.04 -38.20 6.25
N ILE A 384 40.41 -37.95 7.40
CA ILE A 384 40.65 -38.72 8.64
C ILE A 384 39.33 -38.97 9.38
N GLY A 385 38.97 -40.26 9.48
CA GLY A 385 38.55 -40.94 10.71
C GLY A 385 37.33 -40.47 11.49
N CYS A 386 36.27 -41.29 11.49
CA CYS A 386 35.29 -41.31 12.58
C CYS A 386 35.93 -41.83 13.88
N LYS A 387 35.58 -41.23 15.03
CA LYS A 387 35.70 -41.85 16.36
C LYS A 387 34.53 -41.40 17.25
N ALA A 388 33.78 -42.36 17.78
CA ALA A 388 33.14 -42.22 19.10
C ALA A 388 34.22 -42.45 20.17
N PRO A 389 34.12 -41.84 21.38
CA PRO A 389 33.29 -42.42 22.46
C PRO A 389 32.62 -41.30 23.33
N GLU A 390 31.91 -41.49 24.45
CA GLU A 390 31.46 -42.67 25.22
C GLU A 390 30.16 -42.36 26.03
N ARG A 391 29.82 -43.17 27.04
CA ARG A 391 28.94 -42.81 28.18
C ARG A 391 29.69 -43.06 29.51
N PRO A 392 29.55 -42.20 30.53
CA PRO A 392 29.82 -42.59 31.91
C PRO A 392 28.61 -43.32 32.52
N LEU A 393 28.88 -44.41 33.23
CA LEU A 393 27.91 -45.11 34.08
C LEU A 393 27.66 -44.35 35.39
N ARG A 394 26.49 -44.56 35.99
CA ARG A 394 26.23 -44.23 37.40
C ARG A 394 27.11 -45.10 38.30
N ASN A 395 27.49 -44.58 39.46
CA ASN A 395 27.85 -45.39 40.62
C ASN A 395 27.04 -44.94 41.86
N PRO A 396 26.66 -45.85 42.77
CA PRO A 396 25.80 -45.55 43.92
C PRO A 396 26.59 -45.42 45.24
N ALA A 397 26.01 -44.72 46.23
CA ALA A 397 26.17 -45.01 47.66
C ALA A 397 25.17 -44.16 48.49
N GLY A 398 24.64 -44.73 49.59
CA GLY A 398 24.27 -43.92 50.75
C GLY A 398 22.82 -43.85 51.22
N SER A 399 22.10 -44.97 51.33
CA SER A 399 21.17 -45.32 52.44
C SER A 399 20.52 -46.68 52.17
#